data_AF-A0A6L2LNX5-F1
#
_entry.id   AF-A0A6L2LNX5-F1
#
_cell.length_a   1.000
_cell.length_b   1.000
_cell.length_c   1.000
_cell.angle_alpha   90.00
_cell.angle_beta   90.00
_cell.angle_gamma   90.00
#
_symmetry.space_group_name_H-M   'P 1'
#
loop_
_entity.id
_entity.type
_entity.pdbx_description
1 polymer ?
#
loop_
_entity_poly.entity_id
_entity_poly.type
_entity_poly.pdbx_seq_one_letter_code
_entity_poly.pdbx_strand_id
1 'polypeptide(L)'
;KDPIRAAAWDPTCTRLVLCTGTSHLYMWTPLGAYCVNVPLPQFSVIDLKWDFNGSCLRLKDKDSFYCVAVPLLPDDSYSDYSSDD
;
A
#
# COMPACT_ATOMS: atom_id res chain seq x y z
N LYS A 1 -4.97 -17.32 -11.24
CA LYS A 1 -5.19 -16.19 -10.31
C LYS A 1 -4.06 -16.22 -9.30
N ASP A 2 -3.31 -15.14 -9.13
CA ASP A 2 -2.12 -15.12 -8.26
C ASP A 2 -2.50 -15.10 -6.77
N PRO A 3 -1.82 -15.87 -5.91
CA PRO A 3 -2.12 -15.92 -4.48
C PRO A 3 -1.65 -14.65 -3.77
N ILE A 4 -2.35 -14.26 -2.70
CA ILE A 4 -1.86 -13.22 -1.77
C ILE A 4 -0.60 -13.75 -1.10
N ARG A 5 0.48 -12.97 -1.14
CA ARG A 5 1.78 -13.33 -0.56
C ARG A 5 1.97 -12.72 0.83
N ALA A 6 1.58 -11.46 0.98
CA ALA A 6 1.61 -10.76 2.26
C ALA A 6 0.51 -9.71 2.34
N ALA A 7 0.17 -9.37 3.58
CA ALA A 7 -0.83 -8.39 3.95
C ALA A 7 -0.32 -7.63 5.18
N ALA A 8 -0.39 -6.29 5.18
CA ALA A 8 -0.04 -5.51 6.35
C ALA A 8 -0.95 -4.29 6.52
N TRP A 9 -1.44 -4.16 7.75
CA TRP A 9 -2.09 -2.95 8.24
C TRP A 9 -1.05 -1.89 8.56
N ASP A 10 -1.34 -0.67 8.17
CA ASP A 10 -0.61 0.51 8.63
C ASP A 10 -0.72 0.62 10.15
N PRO A 11 0.39 0.82 10.88
CA PRO A 11 0.37 0.94 12.34
C PRO A 11 -0.30 2.22 12.86
N THR A 12 -0.50 3.22 11.99
CA THR A 12 -0.94 4.58 12.37
C THR A 12 -2.32 4.96 11.87
N CYS A 13 -2.87 4.26 10.86
CA CYS A 13 -4.17 4.58 10.29
C CYS A 13 -4.91 3.36 9.73
N THR A 14 -6.18 3.53 9.34
CA THR A 14 -7.01 2.45 8.79
C THR A 14 -6.66 2.19 7.32
N ARG A 15 -5.49 1.62 7.07
CA ARG A 15 -4.98 1.36 5.71
C ARG A 15 -4.39 -0.04 5.61
N LEU A 16 -4.86 -0.84 4.66
CA LEU A 16 -4.39 -2.19 4.40
C LEU A 16 -3.66 -2.24 3.05
N VAL A 17 -2.52 -2.91 3.00
CA VAL A 17 -1.82 -3.20 1.72
C VAL A 17 -1.56 -4.68 1.56
N LEU A 18 -1.80 -5.18 0.35
CA LEU A 18 -1.58 -6.55 -0.08
C LEU A 18 -0.61 -6.62 -1.26
N CYS A 19 0.14 -7.72 -1.36
CA CYS A 19 0.90 -8.08 -2.56
C CYS A 19 0.58 -9.50 -3.02
N THR A 20 0.82 -9.78 -4.30
CA THR A 20 0.44 -11.05 -4.96
C THR A 20 1.61 -11.75 -5.65
N GLY A 21 2.86 -11.32 -5.43
CA GLY A 21 4.00 -11.81 -6.21
C GLY A 21 4.07 -11.23 -7.62
N THR A 22 3.38 -10.12 -7.85
CA THR A 22 3.43 -9.32 -9.08
C THR A 22 4.07 -7.96 -8.78
N SER A 23 4.20 -7.09 -9.78
CA SER A 23 4.64 -5.70 -9.59
C SER A 23 3.54 -4.77 -9.03
N HIS A 24 2.38 -5.31 -8.66
CA HIS A 24 1.25 -4.52 -8.20
C HIS A 24 1.02 -4.67 -6.69
N LEU A 25 0.75 -3.54 -6.05
CA LEU A 25 0.24 -3.44 -4.69
C LEU A 25 -1.24 -3.11 -4.73
N TYR A 26 -1.99 -3.71 -3.82
CA TYR A 26 -3.40 -3.41 -3.65
C TYR A 26 -3.59 -2.77 -2.29
N MET A 27 -4.20 -1.60 -2.25
CA MET A 27 -4.38 -0.81 -1.04
C MET A 27 -5.85 -0.53 -0.80
N TRP A 28 -6.27 -0.63 0.46
CA TRP A 28 -7.60 -0.20 0.91
C TRP A 28 -7.46 0.84 2.00
N THR A 29 -8.25 1.90 1.87
CA THR A 29 -8.47 2.94 2.87
C THR A 29 -9.98 3.13 3.05
N PRO A 30 -10.45 3.90 4.04
CA PRO A 30 -11.88 4.20 4.18
C PRO A 30 -12.44 4.97 2.97
N LEU A 31 -11.58 5.63 2.20
CA LEU A 31 -11.95 6.39 1.00
C LEU A 31 -12.05 5.52 -0.26
N GLY A 32 -11.49 4.31 -0.25
CA GLY A 32 -11.60 3.40 -1.39
C GLY A 32 -10.47 2.38 -1.52
N ALA A 33 -10.43 1.77 -2.71
CA ALA A 33 -9.44 0.76 -3.06
C ALA A 33 -8.58 1.24 -4.24
N TYR A 34 -7.28 0.99 -4.16
CA TYR A 34 -6.29 1.42 -5.14
C TYR A 34 -5.45 0.22 -5.61
N CYS A 35 -5.08 0.24 -6.88
CA CYS A 35 -4.07 -0.66 -7.44
C CYS A 35 -2.88 0.20 -7.87
N VAL A 36 -1.73 -0.02 -7.22
CA VAL A 36 -0.53 0.77 -7.41
C VAL A 36 0.54 -0.11 -8.06
N ASN A 37 1.03 0.30 -9.22
CA ASN A 37 2.15 -0.39 -9.86
C ASN A 37 3.48 0.10 -9.28
N VAL A 38 4.38 -0.83 -8.97
CA VAL A 38 5.75 -0.53 -8.55
C VAL A 38 6.57 -0.20 -9.80
N PRO A 39 7.15 1.01 -9.93
CA PRO A 39 7.83 1.46 -11.15
C PRO A 39 9.25 0.89 -11.29
N LEU A 40 9.47 -0.35 -10.87
CA LEU A 40 10.74 -1.05 -11.00
C LEU A 40 10.58 -2.21 -12.00
N PRO A 41 11.40 -2.25 -13.07
CA PRO A 41 11.32 -3.33 -14.04
C PRO A 41 11.64 -4.67 -13.37
N GLN A 42 10.84 -5.69 -13.69
CA GLN A 42 11.01 -7.06 -13.20
C GLN A 42 10.92 -7.24 -11.67
N PHE A 43 10.39 -6.26 -10.94
CA PHE A 43 10.23 -6.36 -9.49
C PHE A 43 8.93 -7.09 -9.10
N SER A 44 9.05 -8.23 -8.42
CA SER A 44 7.90 -9.01 -7.94
C SER A 44 7.79 -8.91 -6.42
N VAL A 45 6.73 -8.28 -5.92
CA VAL A 45 6.56 -8.07 -4.48
C VAL A 45 6.11 -9.36 -3.81
N ILE A 46 7.01 -10.00 -3.07
CA ILE A 46 6.72 -11.24 -2.34
C ILE A 46 6.44 -11.03 -0.85
N ASP A 47 6.84 -9.89 -0.30
CA ASP A 47 6.61 -9.52 1.10
C ASP A 47 6.60 -8.00 1.25
N LEU A 48 5.93 -7.51 2.28
CA LEU A 48 5.81 -6.09 2.58
C LEU A 48 5.74 -5.83 4.08
N LYS A 49 6.29 -4.69 4.52
CA LYS A 49 6.25 -4.28 5.92
C LYS A 49 6.24 -2.77 6.05
N TRP A 50 5.30 -2.25 6.85
CA TRP A 50 5.27 -0.85 7.21
C TRP A 50 6.45 -0.48 8.11
N ASP A 51 6.98 0.72 7.94
CA ASP A 51 7.79 1.35 8.97
C ASP A 51 6.94 1.59 10.23
N PHE A 52 7.58 1.65 11.40
CA PHE A 52 6.87 1.73 12.68
C PHE A 52 5.96 2.96 12.77
N ASN A 53 6.34 4.05 12.11
CA ASN A 53 5.57 5.29 12.08
C ASN A 53 4.57 5.38 10.90
N GLY A 54 4.39 4.32 10.10
CA GLY A 54 3.49 4.31 8.95
C GLY A 54 3.90 5.22 7.77
N SER A 55 5.07 5.86 7.85
CA SER A 55 5.53 6.84 6.84
C SER A 55 5.85 6.20 5.49
N CYS A 56 6.28 4.94 5.51
CA CYS A 56 6.68 4.23 4.30
C CYS A 56 6.46 2.73 4.42
N LEU A 57 6.36 2.09 3.26
CA LEU A 57 6.20 0.66 3.11
C LEU A 57 7.45 0.08 2.46
N ARG A 58 8.09 -0.86 3.15
CA ARG A 58 9.24 -1.62 2.63
C ARG A 58 8.72 -2.82 1.84
N LEU A 59 9.17 -2.94 0.60
CA LEU A 59 8.80 -4.03 -0.31
C LEU A 59 10.01 -4.94 -0.51
N LYS A 60 9.77 -6.25 -0.51
CA LYS A 60 10.81 -7.25 -0.75
C LYS A 60 10.49 -8.05 -2.01
N ASP A 61 11.52 -8.24 -2.82
CA ASP A 61 11.57 -9.19 -3.93
C ASP A 61 12.31 -10.49 -3.54
N LYS A 62 12.17 -11.52 -4.37
CA LYS A 62 12.85 -12.82 -4.28
C LYS A 62 14.37 -12.69 -4.12
N ASP A 63 15.00 -11.75 -4.83
CA ASP A 63 16.46 -11.59 -4.81
C ASP A 63 16.96 -10.64 -3.70
N SER A 64 16.14 -10.41 -2.67
CA SER A 64 16.47 -9.58 -1.49
C SER A 64 16.68 -8.09 -1.76
N PHE A 65 16.17 -7.58 -2.89
CA PHE A 65 16.07 -6.14 -3.11
C PHE A 65 14.96 -5.53 -2.24
N TYR A 66 15.27 -4.38 -1.64
CA TYR A 66 14.31 -3.59 -0.86
C TYR A 66 14.00 -2.27 -1.58
N CYS A 67 12.72 -2.01 -1.81
CA CYS A 67 12.22 -0.72 -2.29
C CYS A 67 11.36 -0.05 -1.20
N VAL A 68 11.39 1.28 -1.14
CA VAL A 68 10.58 2.07 -0.21
C VAL A 68 9.48 2.77 -1.00
N ALA A 69 8.23 2.39 -0.73
CA ALA A 69 7.06 3.10 -1.23
C ALA A 69 6.60 4.13 -0.19
N VAL A 70 6.52 5.40 -0.59
CA VAL A 70 5.94 6.47 0.23
C VAL A 70 4.56 6.77 -0.32
N PRO A 71 3.48 6.38 0.38
CA PRO A 71 2.14 6.67 -0.07
C PRO A 71 1.84 8.16 0.13
N LEU A 72 1.86 8.93 -0.96
CA LEU A 72 1.26 10.27 -0.98
C LEU A 72 -0.26 10.06 -0.99
N LEU A 73 -0.90 10.16 0.17
CA LEU A 73 -2.35 10.25 0.22
C LEU A 73 -2.77 11.69 -0.10
N PRO A 74 -3.82 11.91 -0.91
CA PRO A 74 -4.46 13.22 -1.01
C PRO A 74 -4.83 13.71 0.38
N ASP A 75 -4.55 14.98 0.67
CA ASP A 75 -4.83 15.62 1.97
C ASP A 75 -6.33 15.48 2.31
N ASP A 76 -6.65 14.99 3.50
CA ASP A 76 -8.01 14.75 4.02
C ASP A 76 -8.81 16.05 4.30
N SER A 77 -8.45 17.19 3.70
CA SER A 77 -9.06 18.50 3.98
C SER A 77 -10.39 18.77 3.26
N TYR A 78 -10.97 17.81 2.54
CA TYR A 78 -12.27 17.96 1.89
C TYR A 78 -13.26 16.88 2.34
N SER A 79 -13.71 16.98 3.59
CA SER A 79 -14.97 16.38 4.02
C SER A 79 -16.10 17.41 3.87
N ASP A 80 -16.50 17.70 2.63
CA ASP A 80 -17.78 18.35 2.36
C ASP A 80 -18.90 17.31 2.49
N TYR A 81 -19.14 16.88 3.73
CA TYR A 81 -20.44 16.37 4.14
C TYR A 81 -21.11 17.49 4.93
N SER A 82 -21.49 18.57 4.24
CA SER A 82 -22.54 19.45 4.76
C SER A 82 -23.81 18.62 4.80
N SER A 83 -24.14 18.12 5.99
CA SER A 83 -25.49 17.68 6.32
C SER A 83 -26.38 18.92 6.26
N ASP A 84 -27.09 19.10 5.15
CA ASP A 84 -28.27 19.95 5.12
C ASP A 84 -29.38 19.21 5.90
N ASP A 85 -29.65 19.66 7.12
CA ASP A 85 -30.90 19.45 7.87
C ASP A 85 -32.01 20.38 7.33
#